data_AF-A0A966R9H3-F1
#
_entry.id   AF-A0A966R9H3-F1
#
_cell.length_a   1.000
_cell.length_b   1.000
_cell.length_c   1.000
_cell.angle_alpha   90.00
_cell.angle_beta   90.00
_cell.angle_gamma   90.00
#
_symmetry.space_group_name_H-M   'P 1'
#
loop_
_entity.id
_entity.type
_entity.pdbx_description
1 polymer ?
#
loop_
_entity_poly.entity_id
_entity_poly.type
_entity_poly.pdbx_seq_one_letter_code
_entity_poly.pdbx_strand_id
1 'polypeptide(L)' 'HAPHPAAVLLADAWDRPYSREMAAYPAPWTRIHKYWPPVSRIDNVHGDRHLVCSCPDVASYG' A
#
# COMPACT_ATOMS: atom_id res chain seq x y z
N HIS A 1 2.78 0.10 7.98
CA HIS A 1 3.81 1.15 7.89
C HIS A 1 3.80 1.68 6.47
N ALA A 2 4.63 2.65 6.12
CA ALA A 2 4.68 3.18 4.76
C ALA A 2 5.14 2.12 3.73
N PRO A 3 4.73 2.27 2.44
CA PRO A 3 3.73 3.22 1.94
C PRO A 3 2.30 2.85 2.39
N HIS A 4 1.40 3.84 2.43
CA HIS A 4 0.00 3.66 2.89
C HIS A 4 -0.99 3.81 1.72
N PRO A 5 -1.47 2.70 1.14
CA PRO A 5 -2.56 2.71 0.16
C PRO A 5 -3.87 3.22 0.74
N ALA A 6 -4.76 3.70 -0.14
CA ALA A 6 -6.09 4.15 0.25
C ALA A 6 -6.87 3.04 0.99
N ALA A 7 -6.80 1.79 0.52
CA ALA A 7 -7.45 0.64 1.15
C ALA A 7 -7.01 0.41 2.61
N VAL A 8 -5.72 0.65 2.93
CA VAL A 8 -5.20 0.51 4.29
C VAL A 8 -5.69 1.62 5.22
N LEU A 9 -5.92 2.83 4.68
CA LEU A 9 -6.41 3.97 5.45
C LEU A 9 -7.92 3.92 5.68
N LEU A 10 -8.65 3.37 4.71
CA LEU A 10 -10.11 3.22 4.74
C LEU A 10 -10.57 1.97 5.49
N ALA A 11 -9.66 1.09 5.91
CA ALA A 11 -9.99 -0.03 6.77
C ALA A 11 -10.63 0.44 8.09
N ASP A 12 -11.63 -0.31 8.59
CA ASP A 12 -12.37 0.04 9.81
C ASP A 12 -11.44 0.18 11.02
N ALA A 13 -10.58 -0.81 11.22
CA ALA A 13 -9.61 -0.86 12.30
C ALA A 13 -8.32 -0.10 11.96
N TRP A 14 -7.77 0.62 12.94
CA TRP A 14 -6.50 1.32 12.83
C TRP A 14 -5.64 1.10 14.07
N ASP A 15 -4.77 0.10 13.97
CA ASP A 15 -3.87 -0.32 15.04
C ASP A 15 -2.46 0.22 14.82
N ARG A 16 -2.32 1.55 14.80
CA ARG A 16 -1.03 2.22 14.63
C ARG A 16 -0.90 3.37 15.62
N PRO A 17 0.30 3.62 16.18
CA PRO A 17 0.51 4.67 17.18
C PRO A 17 0.57 6.09 16.59
N TYR A 18 0.03 6.30 15.38
CA TYR A 18 -0.04 7.59 14.68
C TYR A 18 -1.35 7.66 13.91
N SER A 19 -1.85 8.86 13.64
CA SER A 19 -3.15 9.03 12.97
C SER A 19 -3.13 8.64 11.49
N ARG A 20 -4.30 8.31 10.93
CA ARG A 20 -4.50 8.14 9.48
C ARG A 20 -4.10 9.39 8.71
N GLU A 21 -4.34 10.57 9.28
CA GLU A 21 -3.95 11.85 8.69
C GLU A 21 -2.43 12.00 8.59
N MET A 22 -1.68 11.67 9.65
CA MET A 22 -0.21 11.71 9.61
C MET A 22 0.35 10.74 8.56
N ALA A 23 -0.32 9.61 8.34
CA ALA A 23 0.04 8.63 7.32
C ALA A 23 -0.28 9.11 5.88
N ALA A 24 -1.46 9.70 5.68
CA ALA A 24 -1.93 10.13 4.37
C ALA A 24 -1.35 11.49 3.94
N TYR A 25 -1.18 12.41 4.89
CA TYR A 25 -0.87 13.82 4.63
C TYR A 25 0.29 14.34 5.49
N PRO A 26 1.50 13.76 5.37
CA PRO A 26 2.65 14.20 6.18
C PRO A 26 3.15 15.60 5.81
N ALA A 27 2.73 16.18 4.67
CA ALA A 27 3.14 17.51 4.23
C ALA A 27 1.99 18.27 3.54
N PRO A 28 1.93 19.61 3.62
CA PRO A 28 0.77 20.39 3.14
C PRO A 28 0.40 20.14 1.66
N TRP A 29 1.39 20.01 0.78
CA TRP A 29 1.15 19.80 -0.66
C TRP A 29 0.45 18.48 -0.96
N THR A 30 0.62 17.46 -0.11
CA THR A 30 -0.06 16.16 -0.29
C THR A 30 -1.57 16.23 -0.11
N ARG A 31 -2.08 17.32 0.49
CA ARG A 31 -3.52 17.62 0.60
C ARG A 31 -4.09 18.25 -0.66
N ILE A 32 -3.26 18.99 -1.40
CA ILE A 32 -3.65 19.68 -2.64
C ILE A 32 -3.65 18.67 -3.79
N HIS A 33 -2.58 17.89 -3.89
CA HIS A 33 -2.44 16.84 -4.89
C HIS A 33 -1.90 15.57 -4.25
N LYS A 34 -2.78 14.58 -4.11
CA LYS A 34 -2.46 13.32 -3.45
C LYS A 34 -2.17 12.23 -4.46
N TYR A 35 -0.91 11.81 -4.53
CA TYR A 35 -0.57 10.53 -5.13
C TYR A 35 -0.83 9.40 -4.12
N TRP A 36 -1.59 8.39 -4.55
CA TRP A 36 -1.91 7.21 -3.76
C TRP A 36 -1.00 6.05 -4.17
N PRO A 37 -0.22 5.47 -3.23
CA PRO A 37 0.47 4.23 -3.48
C PRO A 37 -0.57 3.13 -3.78
N PRO A 38 -0.46 2.39 -4.90
CA PRO A 38 -1.44 1.36 -5.25
C PRO A 38 -1.34 0.13 -4.33
N VAL A 39 -0.15 -0.16 -3.81
CA VAL A 39 0.11 -1.32 -2.95
C VAL A 39 0.95 -0.93 -1.73
N SER A 40 0.87 -1.77 -0.69
CA SER A 40 1.73 -1.65 0.49
C SER A 40 3.17 -2.07 0.14
N ARG A 41 4.07 -2.02 1.13
CA ARG A 41 5.46 -2.47 0.95
C ARG A 41 5.50 -3.90 0.39
N ILE A 42 6.29 -4.08 -0.67
CA ILE A 42 6.51 -5.37 -1.35
C ILE A 42 7.37 -6.29 -0.47
N ASP A 43 7.04 -7.57 -0.45
CA ASP A 43 7.88 -8.62 0.15
C ASP A 43 8.89 -9.14 -0.88
N ASN A 44 10.11 -8.62 -0.81
CA ASN A 44 11.17 -8.99 -1.74
C ASN A 44 11.65 -10.43 -1.54
N VAL A 45 11.75 -10.90 -0.28
CA VAL A 45 12.29 -12.24 0.02
C VAL A 45 11.33 -13.32 -0.48
N HIS A 46 10.02 -13.09 -0.38
CA HIS A 46 9.05 -13.99 -0.96
C HIS A 46 9.19 -14.06 -2.49
N GLY A 47 9.36 -12.91 -3.16
CA GLY A 47 9.56 -12.85 -4.61
C GLY A 47 10.81 -13.57 -5.08
N ASP A 48 11.94 -13.41 -4.37
CA ASP A 48 13.20 -14.10 -4.70
C ASP A 48 13.09 -15.62 -4.54
N ARG A 49 12.25 -16.10 -3.61
CA ARG A 49 12.01 -17.54 -3.37
C ARG A 49 10.97 -18.16 -4.30
N HIS A 50 10.06 -17.36 -4.87
CA HIS A 50 8.96 -17.80 -5.73
C HIS A 50 8.99 -17.03 -7.06
N LEU A 51 10.02 -17.30 -7.86
CA LEU A 51 10.25 -16.56 -9.09
C LEU A 51 9.13 -16.81 -10.11
N VAL A 52 8.29 -15.79 -10.31
CA VAL A 52 7.26 -15.72 -11.36
C VAL A 52 7.60 -14.55 -12.28
N CYS A 53 8.00 -14.86 -13.51
CA CYS A 53 8.48 -13.87 -14.49
C CYS A 53 7.60 -13.78 -15.75
N SER A 54 6.45 -14.46 -15.75
CA SER A 54 5.41 -14.33 -16.77
C SER A 54 4.08 -13.97 -16.10
N CYS A 55 3.12 -13.47 -16.89
CA CYS A 55 1.80 -13.18 -16.36
C CYS A 55 1.18 -14.47 -15.77
N PRO A 56 0.70 -14.47 -14.53
CA PRO A 56 -0.14 -15.55 -14.02
C PRO A 56 -1.48 -15.58 -14.76
N ASP A 57 -2.22 -16.68 -14.61
CA ASP A 57 -3.54 -16.84 -15.22
C ASP A 57 -4.48 -15.70 -14.79
N VAL A 58 -5.34 -15.23 -15.70
CA VAL A 58 -6.32 -14.17 -15.43
C VAL A 58 -7.22 -14.54 -14.25
N ALA A 59 -7.52 -15.83 -14.08
CA ALA A 59 -8.30 -16.34 -12.95
C ALA A 59 -7.65 -16.07 -11.58
N SER A 60 -6.34 -15.83 -11.53
CA SER A 60 -5.59 -15.60 -10.26
C SER A 60 -5.68 -14.17 -9.71
N TYR A 61 -6.25 -13.22 -10.46
CA TYR A 61 -6.35 -11.81 -10.07
C TYR A 61 -7.68 -11.46 -9.35
N GLY A 62 -8.58 -12.43 -9.20
CA GLY A 62 -9.93 -12.27 -8.63
C GLY A 62 -9.99 -12.51 -7.12
#